data_AF-M5U3L8-F1
#
_entry.id   AF-M5U3L8-F1
#
_cell.length_a   1.000
_cell.length_b   1.000
_cell.length_c   1.000
_cell.angle_alpha   90.00
_cell.angle_beta   90.00
_cell.angle_gamma   90.00
#
_symmetry.space_group_name_H-M   'P 1'
#
loop_
_entity.id
_entity.type
_entity.pdbx_description
1 polymer ?
#
loop_
_entity_poly.entity_id
_entity_poly.type
_entity_poly.pdbx_seq_one_letter_code
_entity_poly.pdbx_strand_id
1 'polypeptide(L)'
;MTRWILTGVASFIAVGVAAYAVWKPTTTSADLPFLSSAMVVWLDHHGDFRTMLMSMAVCSIPAMAMFRPSLDTQRRCVLFIMMSVMLVLEYGQRWIPTRGFSIADLIYTVLGTGCIELGVLLVQVTIVLKRAHFGEDDWGNA
;
A
#
# COMPACT_ATOMS: atom_id res chain seq x y z
N MET A 1 -5.89 8.43 21.38
CA MET A 1 -6.90 7.43 20.97
C MET A 1 -7.47 7.73 19.58
N THR A 2 -7.89 8.96 19.29
CA THR A 2 -8.53 9.38 18.03
C THR A 2 -7.73 9.10 16.76
N ARG A 3 -6.41 9.33 16.75
CA ARG A 3 -5.55 9.05 15.58
C ARG A 3 -5.50 7.57 15.20
N TRP A 4 -5.48 6.67 16.18
CA TRP A 4 -5.45 5.23 15.96
C TRP A 4 -6.76 4.70 15.38
N ILE A 5 -7.88 5.23 15.86
CA ILE A 5 -9.20 4.92 15.33
C ILE A 5 -9.31 5.41 13.88
N LEU A 6 -8.86 6.62 13.58
CA LEU A 6 -8.87 7.17 12.21
C LEU A 6 -7.99 6.34 11.26
N THR A 7 -6.80 5.93 11.68
CA THR A 7 -5.95 5.04 10.87
C THR A 7 -6.61 3.69 10.65
N GLY A 8 -7.16 3.08 11.70
CA GLY A 8 -7.87 1.80 11.60
C GLY A 8 -9.05 1.88 10.63
N VAL A 9 -9.85 2.95 10.72
CA VAL A 9 -10.98 3.21 9.82
C VAL A 9 -10.49 3.45 8.38
N ALA A 10 -9.45 4.26 8.17
CA ALA A 10 -8.90 4.52 6.84
C ALA A 10 -8.31 3.25 6.20
N SER A 11 -7.58 2.44 6.96
CA SER A 11 -7.07 1.14 6.51
C SER A 11 -8.21 0.16 6.21
N PHE A 12 -9.26 0.13 7.03
CA PHE A 12 -10.43 -0.71 6.78
C PHE A 12 -11.18 -0.29 5.51
N ILE A 13 -11.37 1.01 5.30
CA ILE A 13 -11.96 1.55 4.06
C ILE A 13 -11.09 1.20 2.86
N ALA A 14 -9.77 1.37 2.95
CA ALA A 14 -8.86 1.05 1.85
C ALA A 14 -8.87 -0.45 1.50
N VAL A 15 -8.88 -1.33 2.50
CA VAL A 15 -9.03 -2.78 2.29
C VAL A 15 -10.40 -3.11 1.72
N GLY A 16 -11.48 -2.45 2.18
CA GLY A 16 -12.83 -2.63 1.63
C GLY A 16 -12.95 -2.21 0.17
N VAL A 17 -12.34 -1.07 -0.20
CA VAL A 17 -12.27 -0.60 -1.58
C VAL A 17 -11.42 -1.56 -2.43
N ALA A 18 -10.30 -2.05 -1.91
CA ALA A 18 -9.48 -3.05 -2.58
C ALA A 18 -10.24 -4.37 -2.78
N ALA A 19 -10.93 -4.87 -1.75
CA ALA A 19 -11.75 -6.07 -1.83
C ALA A 19 -12.87 -5.91 -2.87
N TYR A 20 -13.57 -4.76 -2.87
CA TYR A 20 -14.57 -4.44 -3.88
C TYR A 20 -13.97 -4.40 -5.30
N ALA A 21 -12.83 -3.74 -5.48
CA ALA A 21 -12.14 -3.66 -6.76
C ALA A 21 -11.61 -5.02 -7.24
N VAL A 22 -11.25 -5.92 -6.33
CA VAL A 22 -10.76 -7.28 -6.62
C VAL A 22 -11.93 -8.23 -6.92
N TRP A 23 -13.08 -8.07 -6.25
CA TRP A 23 -14.23 -8.96 -6.43
C TRP A 23 -15.24 -8.53 -7.50
N LYS A 24 -15.12 -7.31 -8.05
CA LYS A 24 -15.98 -6.93 -9.17
C LYS A 24 -15.66 -7.76 -10.43
N PRO A 25 -16.69 -8.13 -11.23
CA PRO A 25 -16.54 -9.03 -12.38
C PRO A 25 -15.61 -8.52 -13.48
N THR A 26 -15.49 -7.19 -13.63
CA THR A 26 -14.64 -6.52 -14.61
C THR A 26 -13.80 -5.43 -13.95
N THR A 27 -12.48 -5.62 -13.91
CA THR A 27 -11.51 -4.59 -13.52
C THR A 27 -11.07 -3.75 -14.69
N THR A 28 -11.82 -2.70 -14.96
CA THR A 28 -11.41 -1.61 -15.85
C THR A 28 -10.73 -0.51 -15.03
N SER A 29 -9.55 -0.09 -15.45
CA SER A 29 -8.82 1.03 -14.85
C SER A 29 -9.49 2.38 -15.13
N ALA A 30 -10.46 2.39 -16.05
CA ALA A 30 -11.35 3.52 -16.36
C ALA A 30 -12.24 3.95 -15.19
N ASP A 31 -12.40 3.11 -14.15
CA ASP A 31 -13.20 3.43 -12.98
C ASP A 31 -12.46 4.32 -11.94
N LEU A 32 -11.22 4.75 -12.25
CA LEU A 32 -10.40 5.60 -11.39
C LEU A 32 -10.46 7.06 -11.90
N PRO A 33 -11.30 7.93 -11.32
CA PRO A 33 -11.62 9.26 -11.87
C PRO A 33 -10.45 10.26 -11.87
N PHE A 34 -9.32 9.89 -11.28
CA PHE A 34 -8.14 10.73 -11.08
C PHE A 34 -6.97 10.36 -12.00
N LEU A 35 -7.10 9.31 -12.82
CA LEU A 35 -6.05 8.90 -13.77
C LEU A 35 -6.28 9.51 -15.14
N SER A 36 -5.22 10.01 -15.78
CA SER A 36 -5.28 10.44 -17.18
C SER A 36 -5.56 9.26 -18.10
N SER A 37 -6.21 9.50 -19.25
CA SER A 37 -6.50 8.46 -20.24
C SER A 37 -5.25 7.69 -20.68
N ALA A 38 -4.12 8.38 -20.82
CA ALA A 38 -2.83 7.75 -21.13
C ALA A 38 -2.37 6.78 -20.04
N MET A 39 -2.55 7.15 -18.76
CA MET A 39 -2.17 6.32 -17.62
C MET A 39 -3.11 5.11 -17.46
N VAL A 40 -4.41 5.29 -17.73
CA VAL A 40 -5.40 4.21 -17.76
C VAL A 40 -5.05 3.16 -18.82
N VAL A 41 -4.77 3.60 -20.05
CA VAL A 41 -4.40 2.70 -21.15
C VAL A 41 -3.06 2.00 -20.87
N TRP A 42 -2.10 2.71 -20.32
CA TRP A 42 -0.80 2.12 -19.95
C TRP A 42 -0.94 1.08 -18.83
N LEU A 43 -1.81 1.33 -17.84
CA LEU A 43 -2.11 0.39 -16.75
C LEU A 43 -2.90 -0.82 -17.22
N ASP A 44 -3.85 -0.63 -18.15
CA ASP A 44 -4.58 -1.75 -18.76
C ASP A 44 -3.65 -2.63 -19.61
N HIS A 45 -2.64 -2.04 -20.26
CA HIS A 45 -1.60 -2.77 -20.99
C HIS A 45 -0.63 -3.51 -20.06
N HIS A 46 -0.41 -3.01 -18.83
CA HIS A 46 0.42 -3.62 -17.80
C HIS A 46 -0.44 -4.05 -16.61
N GLY A 47 -1.47 -4.86 -16.88
CA GLY A 47 -2.51 -5.21 -15.92
C GLY A 47 -1.98 -5.67 -14.55
N ASP A 48 -0.89 -6.44 -14.51
CA ASP A 48 -0.28 -6.92 -13.27
C ASP A 48 0.39 -5.78 -12.44
N PHE A 49 0.88 -4.72 -13.11
CA PHE A 49 1.49 -3.56 -12.45
C PHE A 49 0.45 -2.72 -11.68
N ARG A 50 -0.81 -2.74 -12.11
CA ARG A 50 -1.92 -2.12 -11.38
C ARG A 50 -2.04 -2.70 -9.96
N THR A 51 -1.83 -3.99 -9.80
CA THR A 51 -1.86 -4.71 -8.51
C THR A 51 -0.75 -4.20 -7.57
N MET A 52 0.42 -3.87 -8.13
CA MET A 52 1.49 -3.21 -7.39
C MET A 52 1.07 -1.84 -6.88
N LEU A 53 0.48 -0.99 -7.73
CA LEU A 53 0.04 0.35 -7.33
C LEU A 53 -1.07 0.30 -6.27
N MET A 54 -2.01 -0.64 -6.40
CA MET A 54 -3.10 -0.80 -5.42
C MET A 54 -2.57 -1.24 -4.06
N SER A 55 -1.66 -2.23 -4.04
CA SER A 55 -1.02 -2.66 -2.79
C SER A 55 -0.20 -1.53 -2.15
N MET A 56 0.53 -0.74 -2.95
CA MET A 56 1.23 0.46 -2.47
C MET A 56 0.26 1.47 -1.83
N ALA A 57 -0.85 1.77 -2.51
CA ALA A 57 -1.83 2.73 -2.01
C ALA A 57 -2.44 2.26 -0.68
N VAL A 58 -2.86 1.00 -0.60
CA VAL A 58 -3.47 0.40 0.58
C VAL A 58 -2.49 0.35 1.75
N CYS A 59 -1.24 -0.04 1.51
CA CYS A 59 -0.19 -0.13 2.53
C CYS A 59 0.38 1.23 2.95
N SER A 60 0.26 2.28 2.12
CA SER A 60 0.79 3.61 2.45
C SER A 60 0.12 4.25 3.68
N ILE A 61 -1.19 4.04 3.85
CA ILE A 61 -1.99 4.62 4.95
C ILE A 61 -1.48 4.17 6.34
N PRO A 62 -1.43 2.86 6.66
CA PRO A 62 -0.92 2.41 7.95
C PRO A 62 0.58 2.70 8.11
N ALA A 63 1.36 2.64 7.01
CA ALA A 63 2.79 2.92 7.03
C ALA A 63 3.09 4.36 7.47
N MET A 64 2.39 5.34 6.90
CA MET A 64 2.54 6.75 7.27
C MET A 64 1.99 7.03 8.68
N ALA A 65 0.85 6.43 9.04
CA ALA A 65 0.27 6.63 10.36
C ALA A 65 1.16 6.11 11.51
N MET A 66 1.94 5.07 11.25
CA MET A 66 2.82 4.44 12.23
C MET A 66 4.31 4.72 11.95
N PHE A 67 4.63 5.81 11.25
CA PHE A 67 6.00 6.17 10.83
C PHE A 67 7.02 6.38 11.97
N ARG A 68 6.60 6.31 13.23
CA ARG A 68 7.47 6.54 14.39
C ARG A 68 8.37 5.33 14.69
N PRO A 69 9.64 5.52 15.08
CA PRO A 69 10.55 4.42 15.44
C PRO A 69 10.01 3.51 16.55
N SER A 70 9.31 4.08 17.54
CA SER A 70 8.72 3.31 18.65
C SER A 70 7.58 2.37 18.24
N LEU A 71 7.07 2.52 17.02
CA LEU A 71 5.96 1.74 16.48
C LEU A 71 6.40 0.82 15.34
N ASP A 72 7.71 0.69 15.09
CA ASP A 72 8.21 0.02 13.88
C ASP A 72 7.79 -1.46 13.81
N THR A 73 7.89 -2.19 14.93
CA THR A 73 7.42 -3.57 15.01
C THR A 73 5.92 -3.68 14.74
N GLN A 74 5.11 -2.78 15.32
CA GLN A 74 3.66 -2.78 15.13
C GLN A 74 3.29 -2.46 13.67
N ARG A 75 3.97 -1.48 13.07
CA ARG A 75 3.82 -1.10 11.66
C ARG A 75 4.10 -2.28 10.74
N ARG A 76 5.23 -2.98 10.95
CA ARG A 76 5.59 -4.18 10.18
C ARG A 76 4.56 -5.29 10.34
N CYS A 77 4.06 -5.52 11.55
CA CYS A 77 2.98 -6.50 11.78
C CYS A 77 1.70 -6.12 11.02
N VAL A 78 1.28 -4.86 11.05
CA VAL A 78 0.09 -4.39 10.33
C VAL A 78 0.27 -4.52 8.82
N LEU A 79 1.44 -4.13 8.29
CA LEU A 79 1.76 -4.27 6.86
C LEU A 79 1.77 -5.73 6.43
N PHE A 80 2.33 -6.62 7.26
CA PHE A 80 2.31 -8.06 7.00
C PHE A 80 0.89 -8.60 6.96
N ILE A 81 0.05 -8.24 7.94
CA ILE A 81 -1.37 -8.65 7.98
C ILE A 81 -2.10 -8.16 6.72
N MET A 82 -1.91 -6.89 6.33
CA MET A 82 -2.56 -6.32 5.15
C MET A 82 -2.10 -6.99 3.86
N MET A 83 -0.80 -7.26 3.72
CA MET A 83 -0.26 -8.04 2.61
C MET A 83 -0.87 -9.43 2.56
N SER A 84 -0.96 -10.14 3.68
CA SER A 84 -1.57 -11.48 3.74
C SER A 84 -3.05 -11.43 3.32
N VAL A 85 -3.81 -10.44 3.78
CA VAL A 85 -5.22 -10.26 3.37
C VAL A 85 -5.32 -10.02 1.86
N MET A 86 -4.50 -9.12 1.30
CA MET A 86 -4.49 -8.87 -0.15
C MET A 86 -4.12 -10.12 -0.95
N LEU A 87 -3.11 -10.88 -0.52
CA LEU A 87 -2.72 -12.13 -1.18
C LEU A 87 -3.83 -13.18 -1.15
N VAL A 88 -4.57 -13.28 -0.05
CA VAL A 88 -5.75 -14.17 0.04
C VAL A 88 -6.84 -13.71 -0.92
N LEU A 89 -7.09 -12.41 -1.04
CA LEU A 89 -8.08 -11.86 -1.97
C LEU A 89 -7.68 -12.11 -3.44
N GLU A 90 -6.42 -11.88 -3.79
CA GLU A 90 -5.87 -12.17 -5.13
C GLU A 90 -5.96 -13.67 -5.45
N TYR A 91 -5.58 -14.54 -4.52
CA TYR A 91 -5.73 -15.99 -4.68
C TYR A 91 -7.21 -16.39 -4.82
N GLY A 92 -8.10 -15.72 -4.08
CA GLY A 92 -9.55 -15.87 -4.14
C GLY A 92 -10.14 -15.64 -5.54
N GLN A 93 -9.48 -14.84 -6.38
CA GLN A 93 -9.94 -14.60 -7.76
C GLN A 93 -9.99 -15.88 -8.61
N ARG A 94 -9.24 -16.93 -8.25
CA ARG A 94 -9.26 -18.23 -8.93
C ARG A 94 -10.64 -18.88 -8.98
N TRP A 95 -11.52 -18.53 -8.03
CA TRP A 95 -12.89 -19.06 -7.98
C TRP A 95 -13.92 -18.18 -8.69
N ILE A 96 -13.51 -17.05 -9.28
CA ILE A 96 -14.39 -16.16 -10.03
C ILE A 96 -14.27 -16.52 -11.53
N PRO A 97 -15.32 -17.07 -12.17
CA PRO A 97 -15.23 -17.61 -13.53
C PRO A 97 -14.81 -16.60 -14.60
N THR A 98 -15.04 -15.31 -14.36
CA THR A 98 -14.75 -14.21 -15.29
C THR A 98 -13.38 -13.56 -15.07
N ARG A 99 -12.58 -14.05 -14.11
CA ARG A 99 -11.26 -13.51 -13.78
C ARG A 99 -10.14 -14.50 -14.02
N GLY A 100 -9.04 -13.99 -14.59
CA GLY A 100 -7.79 -14.71 -14.66
C GLY A 100 -7.02 -14.57 -13.35
N PHE A 101 -6.71 -15.70 -12.72
CA PHE A 101 -5.71 -15.72 -11.65
C PHE A 101 -4.31 -15.68 -12.27
N SER A 102 -3.50 -14.70 -11.86
CA SER A 102 -2.10 -14.57 -12.28
C SER A 102 -1.17 -14.72 -11.08
N ILE A 103 -0.11 -15.51 -11.23
CA ILE A 103 0.97 -15.56 -10.23
C ILE A 103 1.68 -14.20 -10.17
N ALA A 104 1.71 -13.45 -11.28
CA ALA A 104 2.30 -12.13 -11.32
C ALA A 104 1.60 -11.17 -10.34
N ASP A 105 0.26 -11.21 -10.23
CA ASP A 105 -0.49 -10.38 -9.28
C ASP A 105 -0.08 -10.62 -7.82
N LEU A 106 0.20 -11.88 -7.45
CA LEU A 106 0.71 -12.21 -6.12
C LEU A 106 2.10 -11.59 -5.90
N ILE A 107 2.99 -11.72 -6.89
CA ILE A 107 4.35 -11.14 -6.83
C ILE A 107 4.27 -9.62 -6.71
N TYR A 108 3.43 -8.96 -7.53
CA TYR A 108 3.28 -7.51 -7.51
C TYR A 108 2.64 -6.99 -6.22
N THR A 109 1.78 -7.77 -5.56
CA THR A 109 1.27 -7.44 -4.22
C THR A 109 2.38 -7.42 -3.17
N VAL A 110 3.30 -8.39 -3.23
CA VAL A 110 4.47 -8.45 -2.35
C VAL A 110 5.42 -7.28 -2.66
N LEU A 111 5.72 -7.06 -3.94
CA LEU A 111 6.60 -5.97 -4.37
C LEU A 111 6.04 -4.60 -3.97
N GLY A 112 4.75 -4.33 -4.18
CA GLY A 112 4.15 -3.06 -3.82
C GLY A 112 4.16 -2.81 -2.32
N THR A 113 3.87 -3.83 -1.51
CA THR A 113 4.03 -3.73 -0.05
C THR A 113 5.49 -3.48 0.35
N GLY A 114 6.43 -4.20 -0.26
CA GLY A 114 7.87 -4.05 -0.04
C GLY A 114 8.39 -2.66 -0.40
N CYS A 115 7.88 -2.05 -1.48
CA CYS A 115 8.22 -0.68 -1.88
C CYS A 115 7.82 0.34 -0.81
N ILE A 116 6.66 0.17 -0.18
CA ILE A 116 6.22 1.05 0.92
C ILE A 116 7.13 0.88 2.14
N GLU A 117 7.45 -0.36 2.51
CA GLU A 117 8.38 -0.65 3.61
C GLU A 117 9.75 -0.01 3.36
N LEU A 118 10.31 -0.22 2.17
CA LEU A 118 11.59 0.35 1.77
C LEU A 118 11.56 1.88 1.80
N GLY A 119 10.48 2.50 1.30
CA GLY A 119 10.29 3.94 1.35
C GLY A 119 10.29 4.48 2.78
N VAL A 120 9.59 3.83 3.71
CA VAL A 120 9.60 4.21 5.12
C VAL A 120 11.01 4.11 5.72
N LEU A 121 11.70 3.00 5.47
CA LEU A 121 13.06 2.78 5.98
C LEU A 121 14.04 3.82 5.44
N LEU A 122 13.95 4.15 4.14
CA LEU A 122 14.79 5.19 3.53
C LEU A 122 14.59 6.54 4.21
N VAL A 123 13.34 6.97 4.41
CA VAL A 123 13.06 8.25 5.08
C VAL A 123 13.54 8.23 6.53
N GLN A 124 13.33 7.13 7.26
CA GLN A 124 13.83 6.99 8.64
C GLN A 124 15.36 7.09 8.71
N VAL A 125 16.07 6.40 7.81
CA VAL A 125 17.54 6.47 7.71
C VAL A 125 17.99 7.88 7.37
N THR A 126 17.34 8.56 6.42
CA THR A 126 17.66 9.96 6.09
C THR A 126 17.48 10.89 7.29
N ILE A 127 16.41 10.71 8.08
CA ILE A 127 16.17 11.51 9.30
C ILE A 127 17.27 11.24 10.34
N VAL A 128 17.64 9.98 10.56
CA VAL A 128 18.71 9.60 11.51
C VAL A 128 20.05 10.17 11.09
N LEU A 129 20.42 10.04 9.81
CA LEU A 129 21.66 10.60 9.27
C LEU A 129 21.69 12.12 9.38
N LYS A 130 20.57 12.79 9.11
CA LYS A 130 20.46 14.25 9.25
C LYS A 130 20.62 14.67 10.71
N ARG A 131 20.02 13.96 11.67
CA ARG A 131 20.22 14.23 13.11
C ARG A 131 21.67 14.04 13.55
N ALA A 132 22.32 12.97 13.09
CA ALA A 132 23.72 12.70 13.40
C ALA A 132 24.68 13.75 12.83
N HIS A 133 24.33 14.36 11.69
CA HIS A 133 25.17 15.35 11.01
C HIS A 133 24.98 16.78 11.52
N PHE A 134 23.76 17.16 11.96
CA PHE A 134 23.43 18.55 12.35
C PHE A 134 23.26 18.77 13.87
N GLY A 135 23.30 17.72 14.69
CA GLY A 135 23.03 17.85 16.15
C GLY A 135 21.54 18.02 16.46
N GLU A 136 21.12 17.72 17.69
CA GLU A 136 19.72 17.78 18.13
C GLU A 136 19.17 19.22 18.27
N ASP A 137 20.04 20.23 18.23
CA ASP A 137 19.72 21.59 18.70
C ASP A 137 19.01 22.48 17.65
N ASP A 138 19.06 22.12 16.35
CA ASP A 138 18.56 22.95 15.26
C ASP A 138 17.05 22.81 14.95
N TRP A 139 16.33 21.89 15.62
CA TRP A 139 14.92 21.60 15.31
C TRP A 139 13.92 22.18 16.34
N GLY A 140 14.41 22.94 17.33
CA GLY A 140 13.58 23.52 18.39
C GLY A 140 12.83 24.79 18.02
N ASN A 141 13.10 25.44 16.88
CA ASN A 141 12.55 26.76 16.54
C ASN A 141 12.25 26.94 15.03
N ALA A 142 11.35 26.13 14.47
CA ALA A 142 10.71 26.44 13.18
C ALA A 142 9.25 26.00 13.16
#